data_AF-A0A3N4L710-F1
#
_entry.id   AF-A0A3N4L710-F1
#
_cell.length_a   1.000
_cell.length_b   1.000
_cell.length_c   1.000
_cell.angle_alpha   90.00
_cell.angle_beta   90.00
_cell.angle_gamma   90.00
#
_symmetry.space_group_name_H-M   'P 1'
#
loop_
_entity.id
_entity.type
_entity.pdbx_description
1 polymer ?
#
loop_
_entity_poly.entity_id
_entity_poly.type
_entity_poly.pdbx_seq_one_letter_code
_entity_poly.pdbx_strand_id
1 'polypeptide(L)' 'QVGSNNYPHQFNNREGFKFNAGCSAPFYEFPVLSSGLYSGGSPGADRVVIGSWDGTNAVFCDAITHTGASGNNFLQCTNT' A
#
# COMPACT_ATOMS: atom_id res chain seq x y z
N GLN A 1 12.77 5.76 4.96
CA GLN A 1 12.46 5.10 3.67
C GLN A 1 13.46 3.96 3.45
N VAL A 2 13.08 2.89 2.74
CA VAL A 2 13.84 1.64 2.58
C VAL A 2 13.89 1.24 1.10
N GLY A 3 15.04 0.67 0.69
CA GLY A 3 15.26 0.13 -0.65
C GLY A 3 15.59 1.20 -1.70
N SER A 4 16.04 0.76 -2.88
CA SER A 4 16.34 1.64 -4.02
C SER A 4 15.13 2.42 -4.53
N ASN A 5 13.92 1.93 -4.24
CA ASN A 5 12.67 2.58 -4.60
C ASN A 5 12.16 3.55 -3.53
N ASN A 6 12.76 3.66 -2.34
CA ASN A 6 12.36 4.61 -1.28
C ASN A 6 10.95 4.43 -0.70
N TYR A 7 10.55 3.19 -0.38
CA TYR A 7 9.28 2.94 0.31
C TYR A 7 9.31 3.38 1.79
N PRO A 8 8.18 3.74 2.42
CA PRO A 8 6.84 3.83 1.84
C PRO A 8 6.68 5.01 0.87
N HIS A 9 5.75 4.88 -0.08
CA HIS A 9 5.36 5.93 -1.02
C HIS A 9 4.05 6.56 -0.63
N GLN A 10 3.85 7.84 -0.94
CA GLN A 10 2.54 8.45 -0.80
C GLN A 10 1.57 7.82 -1.80
N PHE A 11 0.43 7.34 -1.30
CA PHE A 11 -0.64 6.76 -2.08
C PHE A 11 -1.76 7.80 -2.29
N ASN A 12 -2.00 8.19 -3.54
CA ASN A 12 -2.92 9.28 -3.87
C ASN A 12 -4.35 8.80 -4.20
N ASN A 13 -4.66 7.51 -4.03
CA ASN A 13 -5.98 6.89 -4.25
C ASN A 13 -6.70 7.36 -5.53
N ARG A 14 -6.02 7.28 -6.67
CA ARG A 14 -6.56 7.76 -7.96
C ARG A 14 -7.65 6.83 -8.50
N GLU A 15 -7.63 5.58 -8.04
CA GLU A 15 -8.60 4.53 -8.32
C GLU A 15 -9.94 4.75 -7.60
N GLY A 16 -9.98 5.61 -6.58
CA GLY A 16 -11.21 5.93 -5.85
C GLY A 16 -11.66 4.83 -4.88
N PHE A 17 -10.71 4.08 -4.31
CA PHE A 17 -10.99 3.04 -3.33
C PHE A 17 -11.62 3.60 -2.06
N LYS A 18 -12.47 2.78 -1.45
CA LYS A 18 -13.03 3.04 -0.13
C LYS A 18 -12.24 2.21 0.88
N PHE A 19 -11.56 2.89 1.78
CA PHE A 19 -10.76 2.26 2.82
C PHE A 19 -11.54 1.98 4.09
N ASN A 20 -10.97 1.12 4.94
CA ASN A 20 -11.53 0.75 6.23
C ASN A 20 -11.82 1.98 7.11
N ALA A 21 -12.85 1.86 7.96
CA ALA A 21 -13.19 2.90 8.92
C ALA A 21 -12.01 3.19 9.85
N GLY A 22 -11.77 4.48 10.14
CA GLY A 22 -10.63 4.93 10.94
C GLY A 22 -9.36 5.24 10.14
N CYS A 23 -9.39 5.06 8.82
CA CYS A 23 -8.33 5.53 7.94
C CYS A 23 -8.61 6.93 7.36
N SER A 24 -7.65 7.83 7.53
CA SER A 24 -7.65 9.18 6.96
C SER A 24 -6.36 9.45 6.18
N ALA A 25 -6.45 10.34 5.20
CA ALA A 25 -5.30 10.80 4.44
C ALA A 25 -4.33 11.60 5.34
N PRO A 26 -3.03 11.68 5.00
CA PRO A 26 -2.38 11.10 3.83
C PRO A 26 -2.26 9.58 3.91
N PHE A 27 -2.40 8.92 2.76
CA PHE A 27 -2.19 7.48 2.64
C PHE A 27 -0.79 7.19 2.11
N TYR A 28 -0.28 6.02 2.48
CA TYR A 28 1.00 5.51 2.01
C TYR A 28 0.89 4.05 1.62
N GLU A 29 1.66 3.63 0.63
CA GLU A 29 1.77 2.22 0.22
C GLU A 29 3.13 1.63 0.60
N PHE A 30 3.13 0.34 0.96
CA PHE A 30 4.34 -0.43 1.24
C PHE A 30 4.24 -1.86 0.67
N PRO A 31 5.31 -2.43 0.09
CA PRO A 31 5.28 -3.77 -0.51
C PRO A 31 4.95 -4.88 0.48
N VAL A 32 4.12 -5.82 0.03
CA VAL A 32 3.85 -7.09 0.72
C VAL A 32 4.54 -8.21 -0.04
N LEU A 33 5.30 -9.02 0.68
CA LEU A 33 6.00 -10.18 0.14
C LEU A 33 5.39 -11.46 0.70
N SER A 34 5.46 -12.55 -0.06
CA SER A 34 5.02 -13.87 0.40
C SER A 34 5.85 -14.40 1.58
N SER A 35 7.07 -13.87 1.77
CA SER A 35 7.90 -14.15 2.93
C SER A 35 8.86 -12.98 3.20
N GLY A 36 9.10 -12.71 4.49
CA GLY A 36 10.01 -11.66 4.94
C GLY A 36 9.45 -10.23 4.81
N LEU A 37 10.23 -9.27 5.29
CA LEU A 37 9.95 -7.84 5.14
C LEU A 37 10.68 -7.31 3.91
N TYR A 38 10.03 -6.42 3.16
CA TYR A 38 10.67 -5.74 2.04
C TYR A 38 11.82 -4.86 2.54
N SER A 39 13.03 -5.14 2.03
CA SER A 39 14.26 -4.40 2.35
C SER A 39 14.90 -3.74 1.12
N GLY A 40 14.31 -3.90 -0.07
CA GLY A 40 14.79 -3.34 -1.33
C GLY A 40 14.60 -4.28 -2.52
N GLY A 41 14.98 -3.82 -3.71
CA GLY A 41 14.81 -4.59 -4.96
C GLY A 41 13.40 -4.51 -5.54
N SER A 42 12.99 -5.55 -6.28
CA SER A 42 11.67 -5.61 -6.90
C SER A 42 10.56 -5.73 -5.83
N PRO A 43 9.58 -4.82 -5.79
CA PRO A 43 8.55 -4.81 -4.74
C PRO A 43 7.41 -5.80 -4.98
N GLY A 44 7.39 -6.54 -6.09
CA GLY A 44 6.23 -7.36 -6.47
C GLY A 44 4.99 -6.52 -6.76
N ALA A 45 3.83 -7.17 -6.88
CA ALA A 45 2.57 -6.53 -7.25
C ALA A 45 1.75 -5.99 -6.07
N ASP A 46 1.95 -6.54 -4.88
CA ASP A 46 1.05 -6.34 -3.74
C ASP A 46 1.55 -5.25 -2.80
N ARG A 47 0.62 -4.43 -2.29
CA ARG A 47 0.90 -3.36 -1.34
C ARG A 47 -0.10 -3.41 -0.19
N VAL A 48 0.35 -3.07 1.01
CA VAL A 48 -0.55 -2.54 2.04
C VAL A 48 -0.69 -1.04 1.85
N VAL A 49 -1.87 -0.52 2.10
CA VAL A 49 -2.14 0.91 2.27
C VAL A 49 -2.27 1.19 3.76
N ILE A 50 -1.50 2.16 4.24
CA ILE A 50 -1.58 2.68 5.60
C ILE A 50 -1.98 4.16 5.56
N GLY A 51 -2.62 4.64 6.63
CA GLY A 51 -3.11 6.01 6.75
C GLY A 51 -3.19 6.43 8.20
N SER A 52 -3.84 7.56 8.47
CA SER A 52 -3.99 8.13 9.81
C SER A 52 -2.64 8.27 10.54
N TRP A 53 -1.59 8.66 9.80
CA TRP A 53 -0.23 8.75 10.32
C TRP A 53 -0.10 9.91 11.32
N ASP A 54 0.40 9.65 12.53
CA ASP A 54 0.59 10.66 13.59
C ASP A 54 2.05 11.08 13.82
N GLY A 55 3.00 10.47 13.12
CA GLY A 55 4.44 10.66 13.30
C GLY A 55 5.16 9.35 13.57
N THR A 56 4.51 8.44 14.28
CA THR A 56 5.09 7.19 14.80
C THR A 56 4.19 5.98 14.56
N ASN A 57 2.88 6.18 14.46
CA ASN A 57 1.88 5.17 14.23
C ASN A 57 1.17 5.40 12.90
N ALA A 58 0.63 4.31 12.35
CA ALA A 58 -0.25 4.35 11.20
C ALA A 58 -1.29 3.24 11.34
N VAL A 59 -2.46 3.45 10.71
CA VAL A 59 -3.57 2.49 10.67
C VAL A 59 -3.51 1.73 9.36
N PHE A 60 -3.71 0.42 9.42
CA PHE A 60 -3.93 -0.39 8.22
C PHE A 60 -5.26 -0.01 7.56
N CYS A 61 -5.20 0.43 6.30
CA CYS A 61 -6.36 0.87 5.55
C CYS A 61 -6.91 -0.22 4.65
N ASP A 62 -6.05 -0.86 3.86
CA ASP A 62 -6.42 -1.94 2.97
C ASP A 62 -5.19 -2.64 2.36
N ALA A 63 -5.42 -3.71 1.60
CA ALA A 63 -4.44 -4.29 0.69
C ALA A 63 -4.86 -4.07 -0.77
N ILE A 64 -3.89 -3.75 -1.62
CA ILE A 64 -4.10 -3.50 -3.05
C ILE A 64 -3.08 -4.27 -3.88
N THR A 65 -3.42 -4.57 -5.13
CA THR A 65 -2.56 -5.34 -6.04
C THR A 65 -2.60 -4.82 -7.46
N HIS A 66 -1.47 -4.89 -8.15
CA HIS A 66 -1.43 -4.77 -9.61
C HIS A 66 -1.95 -6.03 -10.33
N THR A 67 -2.10 -7.16 -9.63
CA THR A 67 -2.55 -8.42 -10.22
C THR A 67 -3.96 -8.28 -10.78
N GLY A 68 -4.11 -8.46 -12.09
CA GLY A 68 -5.39 -8.27 -12.78
C GLY A 68 -5.77 -6.81 -13.06
N ALA A 69 -4.98 -5.84 -12.60
CA ALA A 69 -5.14 -4.45 -12.94
C ALA A 69 -4.54 -4.13 -14.33
N SER A 70 -5.01 -3.07 -14.97
CA SER A 70 -4.44 -2.58 -16.22
C SER A 70 -3.35 -1.53 -15.98
N GLY A 71 -2.25 -1.61 -16.74
CA GLY A 71 -1.16 -0.64 -16.65
C GLY A 71 -0.54 -0.57 -15.26
N ASN A 72 -0.49 0.63 -14.69
CA ASN A 72 0.04 0.90 -13.34
C ASN A 72 -1.08 1.09 -12.30
N ASN A 73 -2.33 0.74 -12.63
CA ASN A 73 -3.44 0.85 -11.70
C ASN A 73 -3.37 -0.26 -10.67
N PHE A 74 -4.08 -0.07 -9.56
CA PHE A 74 -4.33 -1.12 -8.59
C PHE A 74 -5.77 -1.64 -8.64
N LEU A 75 -5.99 -2.79 -8.00
CA LEU A 75 -7.29 -3.28 -7.54
C LEU A 75 -7.24 -3.48 -6.01
N GLN A 76 -8.39 -3.39 -5.33
CA GLN A 76 -8.48 -3.79 -3.92
C GLN A 76 -8.43 -5.31 -3.81
N CYS A 77 -7.61 -5.81 -2.88
CA CYS A 77 -7.62 -7.22 -2.51
C CYS A 77 -8.92 -7.54 -1.77
N THR A 78 -9.46 -8.73 -1.96
CA THR A 78 -10.62 -9.22 -1.21
C THR A 78 -10.15 -9.89 0.08
N ASN A 79 -10.62 -9.42 1.24
CA ASN A 79 -10.40 -10.08 2.55
C ASN A 79 -11.37 -11.25 2.76
N THR A 80 -11.45 -12.18 1.79
CA THR A 80 -12.21 -13.43 1.93
C THR A 80 -11.37 -14.50 2.60
#